data_AF-A0A378BJE8-F1
#
_entry.id   AF-A0A378BJE8-F1
#
_cell.length_a   1.000
_cell.length_b   1.000
_cell.length_c   1.000
_cell.angle_alpha   90.00
_cell.angle_beta   90.00
_cell.angle_gamma   90.00
#
_symmetry.space_group_name_H-M   'P 1'
#
loop_
_entity.id
_entity.type
_entity.pdbx_description
1 polymer ?
#
loop_
_entity_poly.entity_id
_entity_poly.type
_entity_poly.pdbx_seq_one_letter_code
_entity_poly.pdbx_strand_id
1 'polypeptide(L)' 'MSETIIALNGLSRRFPGMDRPAVAPLTCTIRAGYVTGWWGPTARGKPP' A
#
# COMPACT_ATOMS: atom_id res chain seq x y z
N MET A 1 -27.59 -4.86 -5.81
CA MET A 1 -26.55 -3.82 -5.85
C MET A 1 -25.20 -4.50 -5.67
N SER A 2 -24.23 -4.28 -6.57
CA SER A 2 -22.86 -4.79 -6.38
C SER A 2 -22.09 -3.81 -5.52
N GLU A 3 -21.39 -4.32 -4.52
CA GLU A 3 -20.53 -3.48 -3.69
C GLU A 3 -19.23 -3.16 -4.44
N THR A 4 -18.85 -1.87 -4.47
CA THR A 4 -17.57 -1.44 -5.06
C THR A 4 -16.47 -1.63 -4.04
N ILE A 5 -15.54 -2.53 -4.35
CA ILE A 5 -14.46 -2.95 -3.46
C ILE A 5 -13.12 -2.83 -4.19
N ILE A 6 -12.13 -2.21 -3.54
CA ILE A 6 -10.72 -2.33 -3.91
C ILE A 6 -10.10 -3.38 -3.00
N ALA A 7 -9.65 -4.50 -3.59
CA ALA A 7 -8.96 -5.55 -2.86
C ALA A 7 -7.45 -5.50 -3.18
N LEU A 8 -6.63 -5.30 -2.15
CA LEU A 8 -5.18 -5.50 -2.21
C LEU A 8 -4.88 -6.89 -1.65
N ASN A 9 -4.16 -7.71 -2.41
CA ASN A 9 -3.77 -9.04 -1.98
C ASN A 9 -2.25 -9.21 -2.17
N GLY A 10 -1.50 -9.14 -1.07
CA GLY A 10 -0.05 -9.25 -1.09
C GLY A 10 0.66 -8.17 -1.91
N LEU A 11 0.03 -6.99 -2.11
CA LEU A 11 0.61 -5.91 -2.91
C LEU A 11 1.96 -5.51 -2.33
N SER A 12 3.02 -5.66 -3.11
CA SER A 12 4.37 -5.23 -2.73
C SER A 12 4.95 -4.36 -3.84
N ARG A 13 5.85 -3.44 -3.44
CA ARG A 13 6.57 -2.58 -4.39
C ARG A 13 8.04 -2.58 -4.04
N ARG A 14 8.87 -2.78 -5.07
CA ARG A 14 10.33 -2.66 -5.02
C ARG A 14 10.77 -1.66 -6.08
N PHE A 15 11.81 -0.90 -5.78
CA PHE A 15 12.45 -0.02 -6.75
C PHE A 15 13.87 -0.54 -7.05
N PRO A 16 14.47 -0.20 -8.21
CA PRO A 16 15.82 -0.66 -8.57
C PRO A 16 16.84 -0.33 -7.48
N GLY A 17 17.75 -1.27 -7.21
CA GLY A 17 18.84 -1.07 -6.25
C GLY A 17 18.47 -1.23 -4.77
N MET A 18 17.22 -1.52 -4.42
CA MET A 18 16.87 -1.89 -3.04
C MET A 18 16.84 -3.40 -2.85
N ASP A 19 17.43 -3.90 -1.77
CA ASP A 19 17.37 -5.32 -1.36
C ASP A 19 16.03 -5.72 -0.75
N ARG A 20 15.36 -4.76 -0.10
CA ARG A 20 14.06 -4.94 0.56
C ARG A 20 12.96 -4.20 -0.19
N PRO A 21 11.71 -4.70 -0.17
CA PRO A 21 10.60 -3.99 -0.78
C PRO A 21 10.33 -2.67 -0.03
N ALA A 22 10.03 -1.61 -0.78
CA ALA A 22 9.61 -0.33 -0.24
C ALA A 22 8.19 -0.39 0.34
N VAL A 23 7.35 -1.27 -0.20
CA VAL A 23 6.05 -1.63 0.36
C VAL A 23 6.08 -3.12 0.66
N ALA A 24 6.10 -3.47 1.95
CA ALA A 24 5.94 -4.86 2.40
C ALA A 24 4.58 -5.41 1.93
N PRO A 25 4.42 -6.73 1.75
CA PRO A 25 3.19 -7.33 1.25
C PRO A 25 1.95 -6.81 1.98
N LEU A 26 1.10 -6.08 1.26
CA LEU A 26 -0.10 -5.45 1.79
C LEU A 26 -1.35 -6.21 1.35
N THR A 27 -2.10 -6.69 2.33
CA THR A 27 -3.40 -7.31 2.12
C THR A 27 -4.47 -6.52 2.87
N CYS A 28 -5.40 -5.91 2.14
CA CYS A 28 -6.53 -5.20 2.73
C CYS A 28 -7.67 -4.99 1.72
N THR A 29 -8.84 -4.60 2.25
CA THR A 29 -10.05 -4.35 1.47
C THR A 29 -10.54 -2.94 1.76
N ILE A 30 -10.71 -2.11 0.74
CA ILE A 30 -11.27 -0.77 0.85
C ILE A 30 -12.65 -0.78 0.20
N ARG A 31 -13.66 -0.36 0.97
CA ARG A 31 -15.07 -0.35 0.56
C ARG A 31 -15.47 1.07 0.13
N ALA A 32 -16.32 1.19 -0.87
CA ALA A 32 -16.86 2.50 -1.26
C ALA A 32 -17.60 3.18 -0.10
N GLY A 33 -17.43 4.51 0.00
CA GLY A 33 -17.99 5.33 1.09
C GLY A 33 -17.14 5.38 2.36
N TYR A 34 -16.05 4.61 2.46
CA TYR A 34 -15.13 4.67 3.60
C TYR A 34 -13.98 5.65 3.34
N VAL A 35 -13.64 6.44 4.37
CA VAL A 35 -12.39 7.22 4.39
C VAL A 35 -11.30 6.35 4.99
N THR A 36 -10.25 6.06 4.23
CA THR A 36 -9.10 5.26 4.68
C THR A 36 -7.85 6.12 4.67
N GLY A 37 -7.26 6.33 5.84
CA GLY A 37 -5.97 6.99 6.00
C GLY A 37 -4.83 5.99 6.10
N TRP A 38 -3.69 6.30 5.48
CA TRP A 38 -2.46 5.54 5.66
C TRP A 38 -1.44 6.39 6.41
N TRP A 39 -0.93 5.88 7.53
CA TRP A 39 0.08 6.56 8.33
C TRP A 39 1.27 5.61 8.59
N GLY A 40 2.48 6.15 8.57
CA GLY A 40 3.69 5.47 9.00
C GLY A 40 4.80 6.48 9.33
N PRO A 41 5.85 6.06 10.05
CA PRO A 41 7.05 6.88 10.20
C PRO A 41 7.63 7.24 8.82
N THR A 42 8.30 8.38 8.73
CA THR A 42 8.92 8.84 7.48
C THR A 42 9.83 7.76 6.92
N ALA A 43 9.55 7.31 5.70
CA ALA A 43 10.37 6.32 5.03
C ALA A 43 11.77 6.90 4.77
N ARG A 44 12.81 6.18 5.19
CA ARG A 44 14.20 6.47 4.83
C ARG A 44 14.42 6.00 3.39
N GLY A 45 14.05 6.83 2.42
CA GLY A 45 14.16 6.50 1.00
C GLY A 45 13.66 7.57 0.02
N LYS A 46 13.34 8.78 0.50
CA LYS A 46 13.06 9.89 -0.40
C LYS A 46 14.40 10.36 -0.99
N PRO A 47 14.58 10.37 -2.33
CA PRO A 47 15.75 10.99 -2.90
C PRO A 47 15.74 12.50 -2.57
N PRO A 48 16.92 13.15 -2.48
CA PRO A 48 17.02 14.59 -2.27
C PRO A 48 16.28 15.38 -3.36
#